data_AF-A0AAN9GQ23-F1
#
_entry.id   AF-A0AAN9GQ23-F1
#
_cell.length_a   1.000
_cell.length_b   1.000
_cell.length_c   1.000
_cell.angle_alpha   90.00
_cell.angle_beta   90.00
_cell.angle_gamma   90.00
#
_symmetry.space_group_name_H-M   'P 1'
#
loop_
_entity.id
_entity.type
_entity.pdbx_description
1 polymer ?
#
loop_
_entity_poly.entity_id
_entity_poly.type
_entity_poly.pdbx_seq_one_letter_code
_entity_poly.pdbx_strand_id
1 'polypeptide(L)'
;MSIQETVGRYEGPVRTNNSQRINLQARRIAERVLERKIKKLNEEFDVNEKAKWAERLEEKVGYKRATYAIKQCNAEVKQGAIAAIMVRRRALEVQMQREMEQYNTELATQGKTFHTQRI
;
A
#
# COMPACT_ATOMS: atom_id res chain seq x y z
N MET A 1 31.50 -28.61 -75.54
CA MET A 1 30.52 -28.68 -74.44
C MET A 1 30.39 -30.14 -74.03
N SER A 2 31.06 -30.56 -72.95
CA SER A 2 30.87 -31.90 -72.38
C SER A 2 30.02 -31.77 -71.12
N ILE A 3 28.79 -32.26 -71.20
CA ILE A 3 27.88 -32.36 -70.05
C ILE A 3 28.44 -33.48 -69.18
N GLN A 4 28.95 -33.13 -67.99
CA GLN A 4 29.27 -34.12 -66.95
C GLN A 4 27.95 -34.60 -66.35
N GLU A 5 27.50 -35.78 -66.77
CA GLU A 5 26.40 -36.49 -66.15
C GLU A 5 26.80 -36.85 -64.71
N THR A 6 26.28 -36.11 -63.73
CA THR A 6 26.29 -36.58 -62.34
C THR A 6 25.34 -37.76 -62.27
N VAL A 7 25.91 -38.96 -62.24
CA VAL A 7 25.20 -40.20 -61.95
C VAL A 7 24.56 -40.06 -60.57
N GLY A 8 23.32 -39.59 -60.56
CA GLY A 8 22.49 -39.45 -59.39
C GLY A 8 22.08 -40.82 -58.86
N ARG A 9 23.02 -41.54 -58.25
CA ARG A 9 22.64 -42.55 -57.25
C ARG A 9 22.11 -41.77 -56.06
N TYR A 10 20.81 -41.88 -55.82
CA TYR A 10 20.23 -41.47 -54.55
C TYR A 10 20.94 -42.28 -53.46
N GLU A 11 21.89 -41.66 -52.75
CA GLU A 11 22.43 -42.21 -51.51
C GLU A 11 21.25 -42.23 -50.54
N GLY A 12 20.62 -43.40 -50.42
CA GLY A 12 19.59 -43.63 -49.41
C GLY A 12 20.11 -43.19 -48.04
N PRO A 13 19.22 -42.83 -47.10
CA PRO A 13 19.60 -42.19 -45.84
C PRO A 13 20.74 -42.97 -45.18
N VAL A 14 21.80 -42.25 -44.81
CA VAL A 14 22.99 -42.80 -44.14
C VAL A 14 22.51 -43.75 -43.05
N ARG A 15 22.87 -45.04 -43.15
CA ARG A 15 22.54 -46.05 -42.12
C ARG A 15 23.29 -45.68 -40.84
N THR A 16 22.72 -44.76 -40.08
CA THR A 16 23.25 -44.38 -38.77
C THR A 16 23.23 -45.61 -37.87
N ASN A 17 24.38 -45.89 -37.26
CA ASN A 17 24.53 -47.07 -36.42
C ASN A 17 23.52 -46.98 -35.26
N ASN A 18 22.94 -48.10 -34.82
CA ASN A 18 21.81 -48.08 -33.86
C ASN A 18 22.17 -47.32 -32.56
N SER A 19 23.44 -47.40 -32.15
CA SER A 19 24.01 -46.65 -31.03
C SER A 19 23.95 -45.12 -31.21
N GLN A 20 24.19 -44.61 -32.41
CA GLN A 20 24.13 -43.18 -32.71
C GLN A 20 22.69 -42.66 -32.63
N ARG A 21 21.70 -43.44 -33.10
CA ARG A 21 20.28 -43.10 -32.99
C ARG A 21 19.81 -43.04 -31.54
N ILE A 22 20.20 -44.01 -30.72
CA ILE A 22 19.90 -44.06 -29.29
C ILE A 22 20.52 -42.85 -28.56
N ASN A 23 21.78 -42.52 -28.85
CA ASN A 23 22.45 -41.37 -28.25
C ASN A 23 21.79 -40.04 -28.62
N LEU A 24 21.37 -39.89 -29.88
CA LEU A 24 20.71 -38.69 -30.36
C LEU A 24 19.30 -38.54 -29.76
N GLN A 25 18.59 -39.65 -29.57
CA GLN A 25 17.31 -39.68 -28.86
C GLN A 25 17.46 -39.37 -27.36
N ALA A 26 18.48 -39.91 -26.70
CA ALA A 26 18.80 -39.61 -25.31
C ALA A 26 19.12 -38.11 -25.10
N ARG A 27 19.90 -37.51 -26.01
CA ARG A 27 20.18 -36.06 -25.98
C ARG A 27 18.91 -35.22 -26.14
N ARG A 28 18.03 -35.56 -27.09
CA ARG A 28 16.73 -34.86 -27.27
C ARG A 28 15.82 -34.96 -26.06
N ILE A 29 15.82 -36.11 -25.38
CA ILE A 29 15.05 -36.29 -24.13
C ILE A 29 15.65 -35.42 -23.02
N ALA A 30 16.98 -35.41 -22.88
CA ALA A 30 17.66 -34.56 -21.91
C ALA A 30 17.41 -33.06 -22.14
N GLU A 31 17.46 -32.59 -23.39
CA GLU A 31 17.10 -31.21 -23.78
C GLU A 31 15.67 -30.86 -23.37
N ARG A 32 14.68 -31.70 -23.70
CA ARG A 32 13.28 -31.46 -23.30
C ARG A 32 13.08 -31.41 -21.79
N VAL A 33 13.81 -32.23 -21.04
CA VAL A 33 13.77 -32.20 -19.57
C VAL A 33 14.39 -30.91 -19.05
N LEU A 34 15.50 -30.47 -19.64
CA LEU A 34 16.16 -29.22 -19.28
C LEU A 34 15.27 -28.01 -19.57
N GLU A 35 14.65 -27.95 -20.76
CA GLU A 35 13.69 -26.90 -21.12
C GLU A 35 12.52 -26.82 -20.12
N ARG A 36 11.96 -27.97 -19.71
CA ARG A 36 10.90 -28.01 -18.70
C ARG A 36 11.39 -27.50 -17.35
N LYS A 37 12.61 -27.83 -16.95
CA LYS A 37 13.20 -27.33 -15.69
C LYS A 37 13.44 -25.83 -15.74
N ILE A 38 13.99 -25.31 -16.82
CA ILE A 38 14.21 -23.86 -17.01
C ILE A 38 12.88 -23.12 -16.97
N LYS A 39 11.84 -23.66 -17.65
CA LYS A 39 10.51 -23.05 -17.63
C LYS A 39 9.95 -22.96 -16.21
N LYS A 40 10.05 -24.04 -15.42
CA LYS A 40 9.62 -24.04 -14.02
C LYS A 40 10.41 -23.05 -13.16
N LEU A 41 11.72 -22.98 -13.33
CA LEU A 41 12.56 -22.02 -12.59
C LEU A 41 12.18 -20.58 -12.91
N ASN A 42 11.87 -20.27 -14.17
CA ASN A 42 11.39 -18.94 -14.57
C ASN A 42 10.02 -18.64 -13.96
N GLU A 43 9.10 -19.61 -13.95
CA GLU A 43 7.79 -19.44 -13.30
C GLU A 43 7.93 -19.20 -11.78
N GLU A 44 8.78 -19.97 -11.10
CA GLU A 44 9.07 -19.79 -9.67
C GLU A 44 9.74 -18.43 -9.38
N PHE A 45 10.67 -18.01 -10.24
CA PHE A 45 11.33 -16.72 -10.13
C PHE A 45 10.33 -15.56 -10.28
N ASP A 46 9.46 -15.61 -11.28
CA ASP A 46 8.43 -14.58 -11.51
C ASP A 46 7.46 -14.49 -10.34
N VAL A 47 7.05 -15.62 -9.76
CA VAL A 47 6.20 -15.64 -8.56
C VAL A 47 6.91 -15.00 -7.37
N ASN A 48 8.18 -15.34 -7.15
CA ASN A 48 8.97 -14.78 -6.04
C ASN A 48 9.21 -13.27 -6.18
N GLU A 49 9.50 -12.78 -7.39
CA GLU A 49 9.67 -11.35 -7.62
C GLU A 49 8.37 -10.57 -7.40
N LYS A 50 7.23 -11.12 -7.84
CA LYS A 50 5.91 -10.53 -7.56
C LYS A 50 5.61 -10.51 -6.06
N ALA A 51 5.92 -11.57 -5.33
CA ALA A 51 5.74 -11.64 -3.88
C ALA A 51 6.58 -10.58 -3.15
N LYS A 52 7.88 -10.48 -3.46
CA LYS A 52 8.77 -9.44 -2.90
C LYS A 52 8.26 -8.04 -3.19
N TRP A 53 7.74 -7.81 -4.40
CA TRP A 53 7.19 -6.51 -4.77
C TRP A 53 5.92 -6.19 -3.98
N ALA A 54 5.04 -7.17 -3.78
CA ALA A 54 3.84 -7.03 -2.98
C ALA A 54 4.17 -6.70 -1.51
N GLU A 55 5.11 -7.42 -0.88
CA GLU A 55 5.55 -7.15 0.50
C GLU A 55 6.07 -5.72 0.66
N ARG A 56 6.93 -5.26 -0.25
CA ARG A 56 7.45 -3.88 -0.24
C ARG A 56 6.35 -2.84 -0.44
N LEU A 57 5.33 -3.16 -1.23
CA LEU A 57 4.19 -2.28 -1.44
C LEU A 57 3.34 -2.20 -0.16
N GLU A 58 3.07 -3.32 0.48
CA GLU A 58 2.33 -3.37 1.75
C GLU A 58 3.04 -2.59 2.85
N GLU A 59 4.36 -2.73 2.97
CA GLU A 59 5.15 -1.96 3.94
C GLU A 59 5.00 -0.43 3.70
N LYS A 60 5.14 0.00 2.44
CA LYS A 60 4.97 1.43 2.07
C LYS A 60 3.55 1.92 2.32
N VAL A 61 2.54 1.13 1.98
CA VAL A 61 1.13 1.48 2.19
C VAL A 61 0.82 1.52 3.69
N GLY A 62 1.32 0.55 4.46
CA GLY A 62 1.19 0.49 5.91
C GLY A 62 1.77 1.72 6.59
N TYR A 63 2.98 2.13 6.20
CA TYR A 63 3.60 3.36 6.69
C TYR A 63 2.76 4.62 6.38
N LYS A 64 2.24 4.73 5.15
CA LYS A 64 1.34 5.84 4.77
C LYS A 64 0.05 5.86 5.58
N ARG A 65 -0.54 4.69 5.85
CA ARG A 65 -1.74 4.55 6.69
C ARG A 65 -1.46 4.99 8.13
N ALA A 66 -0.34 4.53 8.71
CA ALA A 66 0.06 4.90 10.07
C ALA A 66 0.30 6.41 10.20
N THR A 67 1.04 7.02 9.27
CA THR A 67 1.30 8.46 9.28
C THR A 67 0.03 9.28 9.09
N TYR A 68 -0.92 8.82 8.28
CA TYR A 68 -2.22 9.46 8.12
C TYR A 68 -3.07 9.37 9.41
N ALA A 69 -3.12 8.19 10.03
CA ALA A 69 -3.84 7.99 11.31
C ALA A 69 -3.29 8.91 12.41
N ILE A 70 -1.96 9.03 12.54
CA ILE A 70 -1.33 9.94 13.51
C ILE A 70 -1.75 11.39 13.25
N LYS A 71 -1.81 11.82 11.98
CA LYS A 71 -2.26 13.18 11.63
C LYS A 71 -3.72 13.41 12.02
N GLN A 72 -4.59 12.43 11.79
CA GLN A 72 -6.01 12.51 12.19
C GLN A 72 -6.15 12.59 13.71
N CYS A 73 -5.50 11.70 14.46
CA CYS A 73 -5.54 11.73 15.93
C CYS A 73 -5.06 13.08 16.48
N ASN A 74 -3.98 13.64 15.92
CA ASN A 74 -3.49 14.95 16.35
C ASN A 74 -4.48 16.09 16.04
N ALA A 75 -5.20 16.01 14.92
CA ALA A 75 -6.23 16.99 14.59
C ALA A 75 -7.44 16.88 15.55
N GLU A 76 -7.87 15.66 15.86
CA GLU A 76 -8.94 15.39 16.82
C GLU A 76 -8.58 15.87 18.23
N VAL A 77 -7.35 15.61 18.70
CA VAL A 77 -6.87 16.11 20.00
C VAL A 77 -6.90 17.63 20.07
N LYS A 78 -6.47 18.32 19.00
CA LYS A 78 -6.55 19.78 18.93
C LYS A 78 -7.98 20.30 19.01
N GLN A 79 -8.90 19.67 18.28
CA GLN A 79 -10.32 20.06 18.33
C GLN A 79 -10.93 19.77 19.70
N GLY A 80 -10.59 18.64 20.33
CA GLY A 80 -10.99 18.31 21.69
C GLY A 80 -10.52 19.36 22.70
N ALA A 81 -9.28 19.85 22.58
CA ALA A 81 -8.77 20.92 23.43
C ALA A 81 -9.54 22.24 23.26
N ILE A 82 -9.88 22.62 22.02
CA ILE A 82 -10.68 23.81 21.74
C ILE A 82 -12.09 23.66 22.34
N ALA A 83 -12.73 22.52 22.14
CA ALA A 83 -14.06 22.23 22.69
C ALA A 83 -14.05 22.30 24.22
N ALA A 84 -13.04 21.73 24.88
CA ALA A 84 -12.90 21.79 26.33
C ALA A 84 -12.78 23.24 26.84
N ILE A 85 -12.03 24.11 26.15
CA ILE A 85 -11.93 25.53 26.50
C ILE A 85 -13.28 26.23 26.30
N MET A 86 -13.99 25.96 25.21
CA MET A 86 -15.31 26.54 24.95
C MET A 86 -16.32 26.16 26.03
N VAL A 87 -16.34 24.89 26.46
CA VAL A 87 -17.20 24.42 27.55
C VAL A 87 -16.89 25.17 28.85
N ARG A 88 -15.60 25.34 29.19
CA ARG A 88 -15.20 26.10 30.39
C ARG A 88 -15.61 27.56 30.31
N ARG A 89 -15.42 28.21 29.15
CA ARG A 89 -15.87 29.60 28.94
C ARG A 89 -17.37 29.72 29.12
N ARG A 90 -18.15 28.80 28.55
CA ARG A 90 -19.60 28.82 28.70
C ARG A 90 -20.05 28.60 30.14
N ALA A 91 -19.39 27.69 30.86
CA ALA A 91 -19.67 27.47 32.28
C ALA A 91 -19.38 28.74 33.10
N LEU A 92 -18.28 29.42 32.82
CA LEU A 92 -17.92 30.68 33.47
C LEU A 92 -18.93 31.79 33.17
N GLU A 93 -19.36 31.95 31.91
CA GLU A 93 -20.41 32.93 31.54
C GLU A 93 -21.71 32.69 32.32
N VAL A 94 -22.15 31.44 32.44
CA VAL A 94 -23.36 31.08 33.20
C VAL A 94 -23.18 31.40 34.68
N GLN A 95 -22.00 31.14 35.25
CA GLN A 95 -21.71 31.50 36.64
C GLN A 95 -21.73 33.01 36.84
N MET A 96 -21.06 33.78 35.98
CA MET A 96 -21.04 35.24 36.05
C MET A 96 -22.44 35.85 35.91
N GLN A 97 -23.29 35.30 35.05
CA GLN A 97 -24.69 35.73 34.93
C GLN A 97 -25.46 35.54 36.23
N ARG A 98 -25.32 34.38 36.88
CA ARG A 98 -25.95 34.11 38.17
C ARG A 98 -25.45 35.04 39.27
N GLU A 99 -24.14 35.27 39.34
CA GLU A 99 -23.55 36.19 40.30
C GLU A 99 -24.04 37.64 40.05
N MET A 100 -24.09 38.07 38.79
CA MET A 100 -24.64 39.39 38.44
C MET A 100 -26.10 39.54 38.85
N GLU A 101 -26.94 38.52 38.64
CA GLU A 101 -28.33 38.53 39.08
C GLU A 101 -28.43 38.64 40.61
N GLN A 102 -27.64 37.85 41.34
CA GLN A 102 -27.57 37.92 42.81
C GLN A 102 -27.15 39.31 43.28
N TYR A 103 -26.05 39.86 42.78
CA TYR A 103 -25.59 41.19 43.16
C TYR A 103 -26.58 42.29 42.78
N ASN A 104 -27.29 42.17 41.66
CA ASN A 104 -28.35 43.11 41.30
C ASN A 104 -29.49 43.09 42.33
N THR A 105 -29.90 41.90 42.80
CA THR A 105 -30.92 41.81 43.86
C THR A 105 -30.44 42.43 45.17
N GLU A 106 -29.19 42.19 45.57
CA GLU A 106 -28.61 42.77 46.78
C GLU A 106 -28.50 44.30 46.68
N LEU A 107 -28.03 44.83 45.55
CA LEU A 107 -27.95 46.28 45.33
C LEU A 107 -29.33 46.94 45.30
N ALA A 108 -30.33 46.30 44.70
CA ALA A 108 -31.69 46.79 44.67
C ALA A 108 -32.27 46.94 46.09
N THR A 109 -31.96 46.03 47.02
CA THR A 109 -32.38 46.19 48.43
C THR A 109 -31.75 47.41 49.12
N GLN A 110 -30.57 47.85 48.64
CA GLN A 110 -29.90 49.07 49.10
C GLN A 110 -30.31 50.32 48.31
N GLY A 111 -31.23 50.21 47.35
CA GLY A 111 -31.62 51.29 46.45
C GLY A 111 -30.54 51.72 45.45
N LYS A 112 -29.53 50.87 45.20
CA LYS A 112 -28.41 51.11 44.29
C LYS A 112 -28.52 50.21 43.05
N THR A 113 -27.82 50.56 41.98
CA THR A 113 -27.74 49.75 40.75
C THR A 113 -26.32 49.78 40.18
N PHE A 114 -25.94 48.75 39.42
CA PHE A 114 -24.68 48.79 38.68
C PHE A 114 -24.70 49.88 37.60
N HIS A 115 -23.53 50.46 37.34
CA HIS A 115 -23.35 51.37 36.23
C HIS A 115 -23.33 50.58 34.92
N THR A 116 -24.28 50.87 34.03
CA THR A 116 -24.32 50.30 32.67
C THR A 116 -23.96 51.39 31.66
N GLN A 117 -22.84 51.23 30.96
CA GLN A 117 -22.58 52.03 29.76
C GLN A 117 -23.58 51.64 28.67
N ARG A 118 -24.31 52.63 28.12
CA ARG A 118 -25.06 52.42 26.87
C ARG A 118 -24.05 52.25 25.74
N ILE A 119 -24.15 51.14 25.02
CA ILE A 119 -23.46 50.90 23.76
C ILE A 119 -24.10 51.77 22.67
#